data_AF-A0A1H4EJR7-F1
#
_entry.id   AF-A0A1H4EJR7-F1
#
_cell.length_a   1.000
_cell.length_b   1.000
_cell.length_c   1.000
_cell.angle_alpha   90.00
_cell.angle_beta   90.00
_cell.angle_gamma   90.00
#
_symmetry.space_group_name_H-M   'P 1'
#
loop_
_entity.id
_entity.type
_entity.pdbx_description
1 polymer ?
#
loop_
_entity_poly.entity_id
_entity_poly.type
_entity_poly.pdbx_seq_one_letter_code
_entity_poly.pdbx_strand_id
1 'polypeptide(L)'
;MIEQGFGRIFVGFLLVFIEIHILALDILADPVGYLLIASGIITLHEHTGRYEKLHKLAYGLALLTIPTVFIQNTNDPYGMDYVLVYTGYTLLLGLIKIILVYHLLTGMAESARKYGWPDGERRAKKVLNLYLPIALLGAIAQTFMINSYNEWTPIFIIITVILHLIAEIALLILLFSYRNHFPPDLPDELTESHG
;
A
#
# COMPACT_ATOMS: atom_id res chain seq x y z
N MET A 1 -16.95 -11.77 8.09
CA MET A 1 -15.67 -11.48 8.80
C MET A 1 -14.51 -11.11 7.86
N ILE A 2 -14.32 -11.80 6.72
CA ILE A 2 -13.32 -11.45 5.68
C ILE A 2 -13.58 -10.06 5.06
N GLU A 3 -14.85 -9.69 4.87
CA GLU A 3 -15.26 -8.35 4.44
C GLU A 3 -14.65 -7.25 5.31
N GLN A 4 -14.73 -7.41 6.64
CA GLN A 4 -14.24 -6.41 7.59
C GLN A 4 -12.71 -6.26 7.48
N GLY A 5 -11.99 -7.35 7.22
CA GLY A 5 -10.56 -7.33 6.93
C GLY A 5 -10.24 -6.50 5.69
N PHE A 6 -10.87 -6.81 4.55
CA PHE A 6 -10.69 -6.04 3.32
C PHE A 6 -11.20 -4.59 3.44
N GLY A 7 -12.25 -4.34 4.21
CA GLY A 7 -12.76 -3.00 4.49
C GLY A 7 -11.75 -2.14 5.25
N ARG A 8 -11.13 -2.69 6.30
CA ARG A 8 -10.06 -2.01 7.05
C ARG A 8 -8.84 -1.73 6.18
N ILE A 9 -8.43 -2.71 5.36
CA ILE A 9 -7.31 -2.53 4.40
C ILE A 9 -7.65 -1.44 3.38
N PHE A 10 -8.86 -1.47 2.80
CA PHE A 10 -9.32 -0.45 1.86
C PHE A 10 -9.28 0.95 2.48
N VAL A 11 -9.86 1.13 3.68
CA VAL A 11 -9.86 2.43 4.37
C VAL A 11 -8.43 2.86 4.70
N GLY A 12 -7.57 1.95 5.13
CA GLY A 12 -6.17 2.27 5.42
C GLY A 12 -5.40 2.74 4.20
N PHE A 13 -5.52 2.05 3.06
CA PHE A 13 -4.94 2.52 1.80
C PHE A 13 -5.58 3.82 1.29
N LEU A 14 -6.88 4.01 1.53
CA LEU A 14 -7.57 5.24 1.18
C LEU A 14 -7.02 6.44 1.97
N LEU A 15 -6.72 6.28 3.26
CA LEU A 15 -6.09 7.33 4.07
C LEU A 15 -4.68 7.66 3.55
N VAL A 16 -3.85 6.65 3.33
CA VAL A 16 -2.50 6.82 2.75
C VAL A 16 -2.57 7.47 1.36
N PHE A 17 -3.63 7.20 0.59
CA PHE A 17 -3.83 7.79 -0.74
C PHE A 17 -4.31 9.25 -0.70
N ILE A 18 -5.20 9.61 0.22
CA ILE A 18 -5.78 10.97 0.33
C ILE A 18 -4.73 11.97 0.83
N GLU A 19 -3.78 11.53 1.66
CA GLU A 19 -2.64 12.35 2.10
C GLU A 19 -1.88 12.97 0.91
N ILE A 20 -1.88 12.30 -0.25
CA ILE A 20 -1.02 12.69 -1.35
C ILE A 20 -1.37 14.08 -1.93
N HIS A 21 -2.57 14.68 -1.79
CA HIS A 21 -2.88 15.85 -2.65
C HIS A 21 -3.82 16.98 -2.24
N ILE A 22 -4.53 17.01 -1.09
CA ILE A 22 -5.66 17.97 -1.01
C ILE A 22 -5.53 19.11 0.01
N LEU A 23 -5.08 18.93 1.27
CA LEU A 23 -5.54 19.92 2.27
C LEU A 23 -4.72 20.15 3.55
N ALA A 24 -3.40 19.90 3.63
CA ALA A 24 -2.56 20.20 4.83
C ALA A 24 -3.04 19.61 6.20
N LEU A 25 -4.17 18.90 6.21
CA LEU A 25 -4.62 17.87 7.14
C LEU A 25 -4.09 16.57 6.55
N ASP A 26 -3.38 15.67 7.22
CA ASP A 26 -3.11 15.51 8.62
C ASP A 26 -1.86 14.65 8.68
N ILE A 27 -0.87 15.14 9.41
CA ILE A 27 0.44 14.53 9.60
C ILE A 27 0.34 13.07 10.13
N LEU A 28 -0.82 12.67 10.67
CA LEU A 28 -1.13 11.35 11.22
C LEU A 28 -1.76 10.35 10.23
N ALA A 29 -2.13 10.77 9.01
CA ALA A 29 -2.86 9.91 8.07
C ALA A 29 -2.07 8.67 7.67
N ASP A 30 -0.76 8.80 7.43
CA ASP A 30 0.13 7.69 7.12
C ASP A 30 0.23 6.64 8.24
N PRO A 31 0.68 6.95 9.48
CA PRO A 31 0.70 5.96 10.57
C PRO A 31 -0.66 5.31 10.83
N VAL A 32 -1.73 6.11 10.85
CA VAL A 32 -3.09 5.60 11.07
C VAL A 32 -3.54 4.70 9.93
N GLY A 33 -3.25 5.06 8.69
CA GLY A 33 -3.56 4.27 7.51
C GLY A 33 -2.86 2.91 7.54
N TYR A 34 -1.57 2.87 7.87
CA TYR A 34 -0.85 1.60 8.01
C TYR A 34 -1.28 0.77 9.22
N LEU A 35 -1.69 1.40 10.33
CA LEU A 35 -2.32 0.67 11.46
C LEU A 35 -3.65 0.02 11.04
N LEU A 36 -4.48 0.72 10.25
CA LEU A 36 -5.71 0.14 9.72
C LEU A 36 -5.42 -1.02 8.76
N ILE A 37 -4.43 -0.87 7.87
CA ILE A 37 -3.96 -1.97 7.01
C ILE A 37 -3.53 -3.16 7.88
N ALA A 38 -2.69 -2.95 8.89
CA ALA A 38 -2.23 -4.00 9.79
C ALA A 38 -3.39 -4.71 10.48
N SER A 39 -4.35 -3.96 11.02
CA SER A 39 -5.55 -4.51 11.68
C SER A 39 -6.40 -5.35 10.73
N GLY A 40 -6.55 -4.94 9.47
CA GLY A 40 -7.30 -5.71 8.47
C GLY A 40 -6.57 -6.97 8.03
N ILE A 41 -5.24 -6.92 7.94
CA ILE A 41 -4.39 -8.08 7.64
C ILE A 41 -4.44 -9.12 8.77
N ILE A 42 -4.46 -8.69 10.04
CA ILE A 42 -4.67 -9.60 11.18
C ILE A 42 -6.02 -10.31 11.04
N THR A 43 -7.08 -9.56 10.77
CA THR A 43 -8.42 -10.15 10.57
C THR A 43 -8.41 -11.14 9.40
N LEU A 44 -7.73 -10.86 8.29
CA LEU A 44 -7.58 -11.84 7.20
C LEU A 44 -6.71 -13.04 7.59
N HIS A 45 -5.67 -12.84 8.41
CA HIS A 45 -4.78 -13.89 8.86
C HIS A 45 -5.51 -14.94 9.69
N GLU A 46 -6.31 -14.52 10.67
CA GLU A 46 -7.07 -15.40 11.56
C GLU A 46 -7.95 -16.39 10.78
N HIS A 47 -8.41 -16.00 9.58
CA HIS A 47 -9.29 -16.82 8.75
C HIS A 47 -8.57 -17.63 7.67
N THR A 48 -7.32 -17.30 7.33
CA THR A 48 -6.61 -17.91 6.20
C THR A 48 -5.27 -18.55 6.56
N GLY A 49 -4.73 -18.27 7.75
CA GLY A 49 -3.42 -18.74 8.23
C GLY A 49 -2.21 -18.17 7.47
N ARG A 50 -2.42 -17.29 6.49
CA ARG A 50 -1.42 -17.02 5.42
C ARG A 50 -0.82 -15.61 5.41
N TYR A 51 -1.15 -14.79 6.40
CA TYR A 51 -0.73 -13.39 6.50
C TYR A 51 0.12 -13.07 7.75
N GLU A 52 0.69 -14.09 8.40
CA GLU A 52 1.43 -13.90 9.67
C GLU A 52 2.64 -12.96 9.51
N LYS A 53 3.39 -13.10 8.41
CA LYS A 53 4.53 -12.21 8.15
C LYS A 53 4.10 -10.82 7.70
N LEU A 54 2.88 -10.70 7.16
CA LEU A 54 2.40 -9.48 6.54
C LEU A 54 1.88 -8.46 7.57
N HIS A 55 1.25 -8.91 8.65
CA HIS A 55 0.81 -7.98 9.71
C HIS A 55 2.01 -7.36 10.43
N LYS A 56 3.08 -8.13 10.68
CA LYS A 56 4.32 -7.61 11.30
C LYS A 56 4.96 -6.52 10.43
N LEU A 57 4.95 -6.73 9.11
CA LEU A 57 5.46 -5.76 8.14
C LEU A 57 4.60 -4.48 8.13
N ALA A 58 3.27 -4.61 8.11
CA ALA A 58 2.36 -3.45 8.17
C ALA A 58 2.49 -2.66 9.48
N TYR A 59 2.64 -3.33 10.63
CA TYR A 59 2.93 -2.67 11.91
C TYR A 59 4.29 -1.98 11.92
N GLY A 60 5.32 -2.65 11.40
CA GLY A 60 6.64 -2.05 11.26
C GLY A 60 6.60 -0.79 10.40
N LEU A 61 5.87 -0.84 9.28
CA LEU A 61 5.68 0.31 8.40
C LEU A 61 4.94 1.45 9.09
N ALA A 62 3.90 1.15 9.87
CA ALA A 62 3.18 2.16 10.65
C ALA A 62 4.06 2.85 11.70
N LEU A 63 4.96 2.12 12.36
CA LEU A 63 5.92 2.70 13.30
C LEU A 63 6.98 3.52 12.58
N LEU A 64 7.47 3.03 11.44
CA LEU A 64 8.46 3.72 10.62
C LEU A 64 7.87 4.94 9.91
N THR A 65 6.57 5.14 9.81
CA THR A 65 6.02 6.39 9.28
C THR A 65 5.83 7.43 10.38
N ILE A 66 5.96 7.10 11.67
CA ILE A 66 5.83 8.10 12.75
C ILE A 66 6.86 9.23 12.63
N PRO A 67 8.15 9.00 12.30
CA PRO A 67 9.09 10.10 12.16
C PRO A 67 8.75 11.07 11.01
N THR A 68 8.07 10.63 9.93
CA THR A 68 7.72 11.54 8.81
C THR A 68 6.85 12.69 9.28
N VAL A 69 6.03 12.44 10.31
CA VAL A 69 5.15 13.42 10.96
C VAL A 69 5.91 14.66 11.42
N PHE A 70 7.06 14.43 12.06
CA PHE A 70 7.83 15.51 12.68
C PHE A 70 8.75 16.20 11.67
N ILE A 71 9.26 15.44 10.70
CA ILE A 71 10.24 15.87 9.70
C ILE A 71 9.59 16.82 8.65
N GLN A 72 8.34 16.59 8.27
CA GLN A 72 7.64 17.45 7.29
C GLN A 72 7.30 18.84 7.84
N ASN A 73 7.25 19.02 9.17
CA ASN A 73 6.87 20.28 9.82
C ASN A 73 8.04 21.20 10.17
N THR A 74 9.27 20.75 9.94
CA THR A 74 10.46 21.58 10.15
C THR A 74 10.64 22.55 8.99
N ASN A 75 10.33 23.84 9.20
CA ASN A 75 10.56 24.95 8.27
C ASN A 75 12.04 25.31 8.06
N ASP A 76 12.96 24.49 8.56
CA ASP A 76 14.39 24.79 8.58
C ASP A 76 15.09 24.04 7.44
N PRO A 77 15.71 24.76 6.48
CA PRO A 77 16.48 24.15 5.40
C PRO A 77 17.82 23.67 5.95
N TYR A 78 17.79 22.66 6.82
CA TYR A 78 19.00 21.91 7.14
C TYR A 78 19.60 21.41 5.82
N GLY A 79 20.91 21.60 5.64
CA GLY A 79 21.59 21.57 4.34
C GLY A 79 21.48 20.26 3.55
N MET A 80 22.29 20.14 2.49
CA MET A 80 22.28 19.01 1.54
C MET A 80 22.24 17.61 2.20
N ASP A 81 22.84 17.45 3.39
CA ASP A 81 22.82 16.22 4.18
C ASP A 81 21.40 15.81 4.63
N TYR A 82 20.55 16.77 5.01
CA TYR A 82 19.16 16.51 5.39
C TYR A 82 18.32 16.01 4.22
N VAL A 83 18.50 16.62 3.04
CA VAL A 83 17.83 16.19 1.80
C VAL A 83 18.20 14.75 1.45
N LEU A 84 19.49 14.39 1.57
CA LEU A 84 19.96 13.03 1.31
C LEU A 84 19.38 12.02 2.31
N VAL A 85 19.42 12.33 3.61
CA VAL A 85 18.89 11.45 4.67
C VAL A 85 17.38 11.28 4.50
N TYR A 86 16.63 12.36 4.30
CA TYR A 86 15.18 12.31 4.09
C TYR A 86 14.81 11.54 2.83
N THR A 87 15.55 11.74 1.73
CA THR A 87 15.25 11.01 0.50
C THR A 87 15.57 9.52 0.64
N GLY A 88 16.68 9.17 1.28
CA GLY A 88 17.00 7.76 1.57
C GLY A 88 15.94 7.11 2.48
N TYR A 89 15.44 7.85 3.45
CA TYR A 89 14.38 7.41 4.35
C TYR A 89 13.05 7.16 3.61
N THR A 90 12.59 8.12 2.80
CA THR A 90 11.35 7.98 2.02
C THR A 90 11.45 6.87 0.98
N LEU A 91 12.63 6.69 0.36
CA LEU A 91 12.90 5.56 -0.52
C LEU A 91 12.77 4.22 0.21
N LEU A 92 13.34 4.10 1.42
CA LEU A 92 13.22 2.89 2.24
C LEU A 92 11.75 2.58 2.58
N LEU A 93 10.98 3.59 3.02
CA LEU A 93 9.55 3.43 3.28
C LEU A 93 8.79 2.98 2.03
N GLY A 94 9.10 3.58 0.87
CA GLY A 94 8.54 3.20 -0.42
C GLY A 94 8.81 1.73 -0.77
N LEU A 95 10.05 1.26 -0.56
CA LEU A 95 10.41 -0.15 -0.79
C LEU A 95 9.66 -1.10 0.14
N ILE A 96 9.51 -0.74 1.43
CA ILE A 96 8.73 -1.55 2.38
C ILE A 96 7.25 -1.59 1.96
N LYS A 97 6.68 -0.45 1.53
CA LYS A 97 5.31 -0.38 0.98
C LYS A 97 5.15 -1.27 -0.25
N ILE A 98 6.12 -1.28 -1.16
CA ILE A 98 6.10 -2.16 -2.34
C ILE A 98 6.04 -3.63 -1.92
N ILE A 99 6.85 -4.03 -0.94
CA ILE A 99 6.85 -5.40 -0.40
C ILE A 99 5.49 -5.73 0.24
N LEU A 100 4.91 -4.80 1.00
CA LEU A 100 3.58 -4.95 1.59
C LEU A 100 2.51 -5.20 0.51
N VAL A 101 2.45 -4.35 -0.51
CA VAL A 101 1.46 -4.43 -1.59
C VAL A 101 1.65 -5.69 -2.43
N TYR A 102 2.90 -6.08 -2.71
CA TYR A 102 3.21 -7.34 -3.40
C TYR A 102 2.60 -8.55 -2.67
N HIS A 103 2.87 -8.67 -1.37
CA HIS A 103 2.36 -9.79 -0.58
C HIS A 103 0.84 -9.73 -0.39
N LEU A 104 0.27 -8.53 -0.27
CA LEU A 104 -1.19 -8.35 -0.19
C LEU A 104 -1.87 -8.85 -1.47
N LEU A 105 -1.43 -8.39 -2.64
CA LEU A 105 -2.01 -8.74 -3.94
C LEU A 105 -1.83 -10.22 -4.29
N THR A 106 -0.67 -10.80 -3.96
CA THR A 106 -0.46 -12.25 -4.13
C THR A 106 -1.39 -13.06 -3.21
N GLY A 107 -1.50 -12.68 -1.94
CA GLY A 107 -2.44 -13.32 -1.02
C GLY A 107 -3.91 -13.18 -1.45
N MET A 108 -4.29 -12.02 -2.00
CA MET A 108 -5.62 -11.79 -2.58
C MET A 108 -5.88 -12.73 -3.77
N ALA A 109 -4.94 -12.81 -4.71
CA ALA A 109 -5.06 -13.69 -5.87
C ALA A 109 -5.22 -15.16 -5.48
N GLU A 110 -4.44 -15.61 -4.49
CA GLU A 110 -4.51 -16.97 -3.96
C GLU A 110 -5.82 -17.24 -3.22
N SER A 111 -6.31 -16.27 -2.45
CA SER A 111 -7.60 -16.36 -1.77
C SER A 111 -8.72 -16.50 -2.79
N ALA A 112 -8.76 -15.63 -3.80
CA ALA A 112 -9.75 -15.71 -4.87
C ALA A 112 -9.71 -17.06 -5.61
N ARG A 113 -8.51 -17.61 -5.85
CA ARG A 113 -8.37 -18.96 -6.41
C ARG A 113 -8.94 -20.04 -5.49
N LYS A 114 -8.65 -19.98 -4.18
CA LYS A 114 -9.14 -20.95 -3.19
C LYS A 114 -10.67 -20.95 -3.08
N TYR A 115 -11.30 -19.77 -3.17
CA TYR A 115 -12.75 -19.62 -3.10
C TYR A 115 -13.46 -19.74 -4.46
N GLY A 116 -12.77 -20.22 -5.51
CA GLY A 116 -13.40 -20.45 -6.82
C GLY A 116 -13.81 -19.18 -7.56
N TRP A 117 -13.16 -18.04 -7.30
CA TRP A 117 -13.42 -16.76 -7.95
C TRP A 117 -12.30 -16.40 -8.97
N PRO A 118 -12.32 -16.98 -10.19
CA PRO A 118 -11.24 -16.81 -11.17
C PRO A 118 -11.07 -15.36 -11.66
N ASP A 119 -12.17 -14.59 -11.68
CA ASP A 119 -12.11 -13.17 -12.03
C ASP A 119 -11.35 -12.34 -11.00
N GLY A 120 -11.54 -12.63 -9.71
CA GLY A 120 -10.80 -11.97 -8.63
C GLY A 120 -9.31 -12.26 -8.69
N GLU A 121 -8.93 -13.52 -8.95
CA GLU A 121 -7.53 -13.91 -9.13
C GLU A 121 -6.90 -13.17 -10.32
N ARG A 122 -7.58 -13.16 -11.47
CA ARG A 122 -7.10 -12.49 -12.68
C ARG A 122 -6.95 -10.99 -12.47
N ARG A 123 -7.91 -10.34 -11.79
CA ARG A 123 -7.84 -8.91 -11.49
C ARG A 123 -6.69 -8.59 -10.54
N ALA A 124 -6.49 -9.37 -9.48
CA ALA A 124 -5.39 -9.17 -8.54
C ALA A 124 -4.02 -9.30 -9.22
N LYS A 125 -3.83 -10.31 -10.08
CA LYS A 125 -2.59 -10.45 -10.88
C LYS A 125 -2.38 -9.29 -11.85
N LYS A 126 -3.44 -8.79 -12.49
CA LYS A 126 -3.36 -7.61 -13.38
C LYS A 126 -2.91 -6.37 -12.62
N VAL A 127 -3.50 -6.10 -11.46
CA VAL A 127 -3.11 -4.97 -10.61
C VAL A 127 -1.68 -5.13 -10.11
N LEU A 128 -1.27 -6.34 -9.74
CA LEU A 128 0.12 -6.62 -9.35
C LEU A 128 1.11 -6.32 -10.47
N ASN A 129 0.82 -6.80 -11.69
CA ASN A 129 1.66 -6.58 -12.86
C ASN A 129 1.67 -5.12 -13.35
N LEU A 130 0.71 -4.31 -12.92
CA LEU A 130 0.68 -2.86 -13.16
C LEU A 130 1.45 -2.11 -12.07
N TYR A 131 1.13 -2.39 -10.80
CA TYR A 131 1.63 -1.66 -9.64
C TYR A 131 3.14 -1.84 -9.46
N LEU A 132 3.62 -3.08 -9.51
CA LEU A 132 5.01 -3.40 -9.19
C LEU A 132 6.03 -2.70 -10.11
N PRO A 133 5.91 -2.76 -11.46
CA PRO A 133 6.86 -2.05 -12.32
C PRO A 133 6.75 -0.53 -12.16
N ILE A 134 5.56 0.04 -12.00
CA ILE A 134 5.39 1.48 -11.78
C ILE A 134 6.10 1.94 -10.51
N ALA A 135 5.87 1.23 -9.40
CA ALA A 135 6.44 1.59 -8.10
C ALA A 135 7.97 1.42 -8.08
N LEU A 136 8.49 0.34 -8.68
CA LEU A 136 9.94 0.12 -8.80
C LEU A 136 10.60 1.16 -9.71
N LEU A 137 10.00 1.47 -10.85
CA LEU A 137 10.51 2.53 -11.74
C LEU A 137 10.46 3.90 -11.06
N GLY A 138 9.44 4.18 -10.25
CA GLY A 138 9.37 5.37 -9.41
C GLY A 138 10.52 5.48 -8.43
N ALA A 139 10.77 4.41 -7.65
CA ALA A 139 11.86 4.35 -6.68
C ALA A 139 13.24 4.56 -7.34
N ILE A 140 13.45 3.95 -8.52
CA ILE A 140 14.67 4.14 -9.30
C ILE A 140 14.76 5.59 -9.80
N ALA A 141 13.70 6.12 -10.40
CA ALA A 141 13.65 7.48 -10.93
C ALA A 141 13.97 8.53 -9.86
N GLN A 142 13.44 8.35 -8.64
CA GLN A 142 13.70 9.24 -7.51
C GLN A 142 15.21 9.38 -7.21
N THR A 143 15.97 8.29 -7.32
CA THR A 143 17.43 8.30 -7.08
C THR A 143 18.17 9.12 -8.14
N PHE A 144 17.72 9.09 -9.40
CA PHE A 144 18.31 9.89 -10.48
C PHE A 144 17.92 11.37 -10.39
N MET A 145 16.69 11.66 -9.97
CA MET A 145 16.17 13.03 -9.87
C MET A 145 16.97 13.91 -8.90
N ILE A 146 17.45 13.35 -7.79
CA ILE A 146 18.30 14.09 -6.83
C ILE A 146 19.62 14.56 -7.47
N ASN A 147 20.18 13.72 -8.35
CA ASN A 147 21.47 13.97 -8.98
C ASN A 147 21.36 14.81 -10.27
N SER A 148 20.16 14.92 -10.83
CA SER A 148 19.91 15.56 -12.12
C SER A 148 18.83 16.62 -11.98
N TYR A 149 19.23 17.82 -11.57
CA TYR A 149 18.36 18.99 -11.59
C TYR A 149 18.54 19.72 -12.93
N ASN A 150 17.68 19.40 -13.90
CA ASN A 150 17.66 20.04 -15.22
C ASN A 150 16.23 20.44 -15.61
N GLU A 151 16.09 21.10 -16.76
CA GLU A 151 14.80 21.59 -17.28
C GLU A 151 13.77 20.48 -17.58
N TRP A 152 14.20 19.22 -17.70
CA TRP A 152 13.34 18.06 -17.94
C TRP A 152 12.82 17.41 -16.65
N THR A 153 13.49 17.63 -15.51
CA THR A 153 13.14 17.03 -14.21
C THR A 153 11.66 17.24 -13.84
N PRO A 154 11.05 18.44 -13.99
CA PRO A 154 9.63 18.64 -13.68
C PRO A 154 8.67 17.79 -14.53
N ILE A 155 9.00 17.60 -15.82
CA ILE A 155 8.19 16.79 -16.75
C ILE A 155 8.20 15.32 -16.30
N PHE A 156 9.38 14.80 -15.94
CA PHE A 156 9.49 13.44 -15.42
C PHE A 156 8.71 13.26 -14.10
N ILE A 157 8.79 14.23 -13.18
CA ILE A 157 8.01 14.21 -11.93
C ILE A 157 6.51 14.08 -12.23
N ILE A 158 5.98 14.91 -13.12
CA ILE A 158 4.55 14.88 -13.49
C ILE A 158 4.16 13.50 -14.03
N ILE A 159 4.95 12.93 -14.94
CA ILE A 159 4.69 11.60 -15.51
C ILE A 159 4.70 10.53 -14.42
N THR A 160 5.71 10.53 -13.54
CA THR A 160 5.83 9.55 -12.45
C THR A 160 4.65 9.64 -11.48
N VAL A 161 4.21 10.85 -11.13
CA VAL A 161 3.04 11.08 -10.27
C VAL A 161 1.78 10.53 -10.91
N ILE A 162 1.53 10.80 -12.19
CA ILE A 162 0.36 10.27 -12.92
C ILE A 162 0.36 8.73 -12.90
N LEU A 163 1.50 8.11 -13.19
CA LEU A 163 1.62 6.64 -13.18
C LEU A 163 1.35 6.06 -11.78
N HIS A 164 1.88 6.70 -10.72
CA HIS A 164 1.62 6.28 -9.35
C HIS A 164 0.14 6.41 -8.99
N LEU A 165 -0.52 7.51 -9.36
CA LEU A 165 -1.95 7.69 -9.13
C LEU A 165 -2.77 6.59 -9.80
N ILE A 166 -2.46 6.25 -11.06
CA ILE A 166 -3.13 5.15 -11.76
C ILE A 166 -2.97 3.82 -11.01
N ALA A 167 -1.76 3.52 -10.55
CA ALA A 167 -1.46 2.29 -9.82
C ALA A 167 -2.19 2.22 -8.46
N GLU A 168 -2.18 3.29 -7.69
CA GLU A 168 -2.87 3.38 -6.38
C GLU A 168 -4.38 3.31 -6.54
N ILE A 169 -4.96 3.99 -7.54
CA ILE A 169 -6.39 3.90 -7.85
C ILE A 169 -6.77 2.47 -8.23
N ALA A 170 -5.95 1.79 -9.06
CA ALA A 170 -6.21 0.40 -9.43
C ALA A 170 -6.19 -0.55 -8.21
N LEU A 171 -5.28 -0.31 -7.26
CA LEU A 171 -5.23 -1.03 -5.98
C LEU A 171 -6.49 -0.79 -5.14
N LEU A 172 -6.93 0.46 -5.00
CA LEU A 172 -8.14 0.82 -4.25
C LEU A 172 -9.39 0.20 -4.85
N ILE A 173 -9.55 0.25 -6.18
CA ILE A 173 -10.69 -0.37 -6.88
C ILE A 173 -10.71 -1.88 -6.65
N LEU A 174 -9.54 -2.54 -6.67
CA LEU A 174 -9.45 -3.96 -6.41
C LEU A 174 -9.83 -4.30 -4.97
N LEU A 175 -9.31 -3.57 -3.98
CA LEU A 175 -9.64 -3.76 -2.57
C LEU A 175 -11.14 -3.58 -2.31
N PHE A 176 -11.74 -2.55 -2.91
CA PHE A 176 -13.18 -2.33 -2.86
C PHE A 176 -13.96 -3.50 -3.49
N SER A 177 -13.50 -4.02 -4.63
CA SER A 177 -14.11 -5.18 -5.28
C SER A 177 -14.03 -6.44 -4.40
N TYR A 178 -12.93 -6.66 -3.69
CA TYR A 178 -12.77 -7.81 -2.79
C TYR A 178 -13.65 -7.68 -1.56
N ARG A 179 -13.71 -6.49 -0.95
CA ARG A 179 -14.63 -6.20 0.15
C ARG A 179 -16.06 -6.58 -0.22
N ASN A 180 -16.55 -6.16 -1.38
CA ASN A 180 -17.95 -6.39 -1.77
C ASN A 180 -18.22 -7.83 -2.25
N HIS A 181 -17.20 -8.60 -2.62
CA HIS A 181 -17.40 -9.96 -3.15
C HIS A 181 -17.39 -11.05 -2.08
N PHE A 182 -16.70 -10.83 -0.95
CA PHE A 182 -16.75 -11.73 0.20
C PHE A 182 -17.84 -11.25 1.16
N PRO A 183 -19.08 -11.79 1.11
CA PRO A 183 -20.15 -11.35 2.00
C PRO A 183 -19.77 -11.58 3.49
N PRO A 184 -20.42 -10.84 4.40
CA PRO A 184 -20.08 -10.91 5.82
C PRO A 184 -20.34 -12.30 6.44
N ASP A 185 -21.23 -13.09 5.82
CA ASP A 185 -21.86 -14.30 6.34
C ASP A 185 -21.60 -15.51 5.42
N LEU A 186 -20.33 -15.92 5.27
CA LEU A 186 -20.06 -17.26 4.72
C LEU A 186 -20.48 -18.28 5.79
N PRO A 187 -21.42 -19.21 5.51
CA PRO A 187 -21.79 -20.23 6.48
C PRO A 187 -20.55 -21.06 6.86
N ASP A 188 -20.37 -21.32 8.15
CA ASP A 188 -19.27 -22.12 8.73
C ASP A 188 -19.15 -23.53 8.11
N GLU A 189 -20.16 -23.97 7.36
CA GLU A 189 -20.22 -25.26 6.67
C GLU A 189 -19.16 -25.43 5.56
N LEU A 190 -18.59 -24.35 5.01
CA LEU A 190 -17.51 -24.43 4.02
C LEU A 190 -16.09 -24.44 4.64
N THR A 191 -15.98 -24.20 5.95
CA THR A 191 -14.71 -24.31 6.68
C THR A 191 -14.41 -25.73 7.17
N GLU A 192 -15.42 -26.62 7.22
CA GLU A 192 -15.25 -27.99 7.72
C GLU A 192 -15.17 -29.08 6.63
N SER A 193 -15.52 -28.81 5.37
CA SER A 193 -15.60 -29.90 4.36
C SER A 193 -14.29 -30.29 3.66
N HIS A 194 -13.16 -29.67 4.01
CA HIS A 194 -11.85 -29.98 3.42
C HIS A 194 -10.70 -30.09 4.45
N GLY A 195 -11.02 -30.60 5.64
CA GLY A 195 -10.03 -31.15 6.58
C GLY A 195 -9.61 -32.57 6.20
#